data_AF-A0A355VT64-F1
#
_entry.id   AF-A0A355VT64-F1
#
_cell.length_a   1.000
_cell.length_b   1.000
_cell.length_c   1.000
_cell.angle_alpha   90.00
_cell.angle_beta   90.00
_cell.angle_gamma   90.00
#
_symmetry.space_group_name_H-M   'P 1'
#
loop_
_entity.id
_entity.type
_entity.pdbx_description
1 polymer ?
#
loop_
_entity_poly.entity_id
_entity_poly.type
_entity_poly.pdbx_seq_one_letter_code
_entity_poly.pdbx_strand_id
1 'polypeptide(L)'
;MKKNSFFLLISFFLIASYSFASNFKREVIIVVDGISTGRYLAPLFLESGYDVVHVSSNLGKKLNVPFKEQDYFKAFEESDMLVEEIKSLNKIVKAVVPGCESGIDLAEKLQRDFNLPRNKLDPSHSTRHKFYMQERLRQAGLPTIN
;
A
#
# COMPACT_ATOMS: atom_id res chain seq x y z
N MET A 1 -55.45 3.69 -9.63
CA MET A 1 -54.61 3.99 -8.44
C MET A 1 -53.48 2.95 -8.23
N LYS A 2 -52.57 2.73 -9.20
CA LYS A 2 -51.46 1.75 -9.07
C LYS A 2 -50.04 2.29 -9.40
N LYS A 3 -49.92 3.52 -9.93
CA LYS A 3 -48.63 4.07 -10.38
C LYS A 3 -47.71 4.56 -9.25
N ASN A 4 -48.26 4.88 -8.07
CA ASN A 4 -47.47 5.46 -6.96
C ASN A 4 -46.65 4.43 -6.18
N SER A 5 -47.02 3.14 -6.21
CA SER A 5 -46.31 2.09 -5.46
C SER A 5 -44.99 1.68 -6.14
N PHE A 6 -44.95 1.69 -7.48
CA PHE A 6 -43.74 1.33 -8.25
C PHE A 6 -42.63 2.38 -8.14
N PHE A 7 -42.99 3.67 -8.13
CA PHE A 7 -42.04 4.77 -7.98
C PHE A 7 -41.43 4.81 -6.56
N LEU A 8 -42.23 4.48 -5.54
CA LEU A 8 -41.75 4.38 -4.16
C LEU A 8 -40.76 3.22 -3.99
N LEU A 9 -41.03 2.06 -4.60
CA LEU A 9 -40.14 0.90 -4.55
C LEU A 9 -38.78 1.17 -5.21
N ILE A 10 -38.75 1.84 -6.37
CA ILE A 10 -37.50 2.21 -7.05
C ILE A 10 -36.70 3.19 -6.19
N SER A 11 -37.36 4.19 -5.62
CA SER A 11 -36.70 5.18 -4.75
C SER A 11 -36.12 4.51 -3.50
N PHE A 12 -36.86 3.59 -2.87
CA PHE A 12 -36.37 2.83 -1.71
C PHE A 12 -35.18 1.92 -2.06
N PHE A 13 -35.20 1.27 -3.22
CA PHE A 13 -34.09 0.44 -3.70
C PHE A 13 -32.85 1.28 -4.02
N LEU A 14 -33.02 2.46 -4.62
CA LEU A 14 -31.93 3.38 -4.93
C LEU A 14 -31.32 3.96 -3.64
N ILE A 15 -32.16 4.37 -2.69
CA ILE A 15 -31.73 4.89 -1.38
C ILE A 15 -31.05 3.80 -0.56
N ALA A 16 -31.59 2.57 -0.55
CA ALA A 16 -30.98 1.45 0.15
C ALA A 16 -29.66 1.02 -0.50
N SER A 17 -29.57 1.01 -1.83
CA SER A 17 -28.32 0.73 -2.55
C SER A 17 -27.28 1.81 -2.32
N TYR A 18 -27.69 3.08 -2.28
CA TYR A 18 -26.80 4.21 -2.00
C TYR A 18 -26.31 4.21 -0.54
N SER A 19 -27.21 3.92 0.41
CA SER A 19 -26.90 3.85 1.84
C SER A 19 -26.08 2.60 2.21
N PHE A 20 -26.26 1.50 1.47
CA PHE A 20 -25.44 0.29 1.57
C PHE A 20 -24.05 0.51 0.95
N ALA A 21 -23.96 1.21 -0.19
CA ALA A 21 -22.69 1.58 -0.81
C ALA A 21 -21.90 2.62 -0.01
N SER A 22 -22.57 3.48 0.77
CA SER A 22 -21.93 4.55 1.53
C SER A 22 -21.31 4.12 2.87
N ASN A 23 -21.57 2.89 3.33
CA ASN A 23 -21.14 2.42 4.67
C ASN A 23 -19.86 1.59 4.68
N PHE A 24 -19.25 1.29 3.52
CA PHE A 24 -17.95 0.64 3.47
C PHE A 24 -16.86 1.70 3.32
N LYS A 25 -16.00 1.81 4.34
CA LYS A 25 -14.73 2.53 4.18
C LYS A 25 -13.98 1.86 3.02
N ARG A 26 -13.64 2.64 1.98
CA ARG A 26 -12.86 2.13 0.86
C ARG A 26 -11.52 1.59 1.36
N GLU A 27 -11.14 0.41 0.87
CA GLU A 27 -9.84 -0.18 1.17
C GLU A 27 -8.76 0.53 0.35
N VAL A 28 -7.59 0.73 0.95
CA VAL A 28 -6.43 1.38 0.33
C VAL A 28 -5.20 0.50 0.44
N ILE A 29 -4.40 0.49 -0.62
CA ILE A 29 -3.06 -0.10 -0.63
C ILE A 29 -2.04 1.03 -0.60
N ILE A 30 -1.05 0.90 0.29
CA ILE A 30 0.08 1.82 0.34
C ILE A 30 1.22 1.21 -0.46
N VAL A 31 1.71 1.94 -1.46
CA VAL A 31 2.92 1.59 -2.21
C VAL A 31 4.02 2.54 -1.78
N VAL A 32 5.08 1.99 -1.17
CA VAL A 32 6.25 2.77 -0.75
C VAL A 32 7.28 2.78 -1.87
N ASP A 33 7.70 3.96 -2.32
CA ASP A 33 8.60 4.15 -3.45
C ASP A 33 8.14 3.38 -4.70
N GLY A 34 6.95 3.72 -5.21
CA GLY A 34 6.36 3.18 -6.44
C GLY A 34 7.03 3.70 -7.72
N ILE A 35 8.36 3.60 -7.76
CA ILE A 35 9.27 4.10 -8.80
C ILE A 35 9.96 2.94 -9.52
N SER A 36 10.67 3.21 -10.62
CA SER A 36 11.33 2.18 -11.45
C SER A 36 10.34 1.07 -11.83
N THR A 37 10.65 -0.21 -11.61
CA THR A 37 9.74 -1.34 -11.83
C THR A 37 8.54 -1.35 -10.89
N GLY A 38 8.66 -0.74 -9.70
CA GLY A 38 7.56 -0.58 -8.75
C GLY A 38 6.39 0.25 -9.28
N ARG A 39 6.60 1.05 -10.34
CA ARG A 39 5.55 1.87 -10.97
C ARG A 39 4.34 1.07 -11.50
N TYR A 40 4.51 -0.24 -11.72
CA TYR A 40 3.44 -1.09 -12.23
C TYR A 40 2.48 -1.59 -11.12
N LEU A 41 2.85 -1.44 -9.85
CA LEU A 41 2.03 -1.91 -8.73
C LEU A 41 0.73 -1.11 -8.58
N ALA A 42 0.81 0.22 -8.68
CA ALA A 42 -0.36 1.07 -8.50
C ALA A 42 -1.46 0.80 -9.55
N PRO A 43 -1.17 0.72 -10.86
CA PRO A 43 -2.14 0.27 -11.86
C PRO A 43 -2.80 -1.07 -11.54
N LEU A 44 -2.04 -2.07 -11.10
CA LEU A 44 -2.57 -3.40 -10.77
C LEU A 44 -3.55 -3.37 -9.58
N PHE A 45 -3.26 -2.56 -8.56
CA PHE A 45 -4.17 -2.40 -7.42
C PHE A 45 -5.42 -1.59 -7.76
N LEU A 46 -5.29 -0.56 -8.61
CA LEU A 46 -6.44 0.17 -9.15
C LEU A 46 -7.37 -0.75 -9.95
N GLU A 47 -6.81 -1.60 -10.84
CA GLU A 47 -7.56 -2.60 -11.60
C GLU A 47 -8.27 -3.62 -10.69
N SER A 48 -7.72 -3.87 -9.51
CA SER A 48 -8.29 -4.74 -8.48
C SER A 48 -9.33 -4.04 -7.59
N GLY A 49 -9.63 -2.76 -7.83
CA GLY A 49 -10.67 -2.00 -7.11
C GLY A 49 -10.21 -1.31 -5.83
N TYR A 50 -8.90 -1.21 -5.59
CA TYR A 50 -8.34 -0.51 -4.44
C TYR A 50 -7.99 0.94 -4.78
N ASP A 51 -8.18 1.85 -3.82
CA ASP A 51 -7.46 3.12 -3.88
C ASP A 51 -5.97 2.86 -3.58
N VAL A 52 -5.07 3.64 -4.16
CA VAL A 52 -3.62 3.49 -3.95
C VAL A 52 -3.02 4.78 -3.40
N VAL A 53 -2.24 4.66 -2.33
CA VAL A 53 -1.48 5.76 -1.74
C VAL A 53 0.01 5.56 -2.02
N HIS A 54 0.67 6.58 -2.56
CA HIS A 54 2.12 6.59 -2.67
C HIS A 54 2.74 7.11 -1.38
N VAL A 55 3.82 6.49 -0.92
CA VAL A 55 4.67 7.05 0.14
C VAL A 55 6.11 7.08 -0.34
N SER A 56 6.71 8.27 -0.38
CA SER A 56 8.13 8.43 -0.71
C SER A 56 9.00 8.29 0.54
N SER A 57 9.90 7.31 0.57
CA SER A 57 10.91 7.20 1.61
C SER A 57 12.01 8.24 1.44
N ASN A 58 12.74 8.53 2.52
CA ASN A 58 13.90 9.41 2.46
C ASN A 58 14.98 8.92 1.47
N LEU A 59 15.14 7.61 1.32
CA LEU A 59 16.07 7.03 0.34
C LEU A 59 15.52 7.11 -1.08
N GLY A 60 14.23 6.81 -1.27
CA GLY A 60 13.55 6.91 -2.56
C GLY A 60 13.60 8.33 -3.14
N LYS A 61 13.40 9.35 -2.29
CA LYS A 61 13.53 10.77 -2.69
C LYS A 61 14.93 11.10 -3.22
N LYS A 62 15.99 10.54 -2.62
CA LYS A 62 17.38 10.78 -3.05
C LYS A 62 17.68 10.18 -4.43
N LEU A 63 16.92 9.16 -4.86
CA LEU A 63 17.09 8.56 -6.19
C LEU A 63 16.58 9.47 -7.31
N ASN A 64 15.75 10.47 -6.99
CA ASN A 64 15.20 11.43 -7.94
C ASN A 64 14.53 10.78 -9.18
N VAL A 65 13.88 9.63 -8.96
CA VAL A 65 13.12 8.92 -9.99
C VAL A 65 11.64 9.29 -9.85
N PRO A 66 10.97 9.79 -10.90
CA PRO A 66 9.57 10.16 -10.80
C PRO A 66 8.65 8.92 -10.74
N PHE A 67 7.57 9.04 -9.99
CA PHE A 67 6.40 8.15 -10.07
C PHE A 67 5.29 8.81 -10.91
N LYS A 68 4.27 8.04 -11.28
CA LYS A 68 3.11 8.55 -12.01
C LYS A 68 2.03 9.00 -11.03
N GLU A 69 1.93 10.29 -10.74
CA GLU A 69 0.97 10.82 -9.76
C GLU A 69 -0.48 10.41 -10.02
N GLN A 70 -0.87 10.27 -11.29
CA GLN A 70 -2.23 9.88 -11.68
C GLN A 70 -2.64 8.46 -11.25
N ASP A 71 -1.66 7.59 -10.95
CA ASP A 71 -1.92 6.22 -10.50
C ASP A 71 -2.23 6.18 -8.98
N TYR A 72 -2.23 7.32 -8.29
CA TYR A 72 -2.38 7.40 -6.84
C TYR A 72 -3.51 8.33 -6.43
N PHE A 73 -4.33 7.87 -5.48
CA PHE A 73 -5.34 8.66 -4.80
C PHE A 73 -4.71 9.82 -4.00
N LYS A 74 -3.56 9.55 -3.37
CA LYS A 74 -2.80 10.53 -2.58
C LYS A 74 -1.33 10.11 -2.51
N ALA A 75 -0.44 11.08 -2.40
CA ALA A 75 0.97 10.86 -2.12
C ALA A 75 1.37 11.53 -0.81
N PHE A 76 2.22 10.86 -0.04
CA PHE A 76 2.86 11.38 1.16
C PHE A 76 4.37 11.20 1.09
N GLU A 77 5.07 11.90 1.97
CA GLU A 77 6.49 11.72 2.21
C GLU A 77 6.70 11.14 3.61
N GLU A 78 7.81 10.42 3.78
CA GLU A 78 8.22 9.93 5.09
C GLU A 78 8.34 11.07 6.10
N SER A 79 7.59 10.96 7.18
CA SER A 79 7.58 11.90 8.30
C SER A 79 7.15 11.18 9.57
N ASP A 80 7.33 11.83 10.72
CA ASP A 80 6.85 11.31 12.00
C ASP A 80 5.32 11.30 12.12
N MET A 81 4.63 12.14 11.33
CA MET A 81 3.17 12.26 11.32
C MET A 81 2.49 11.36 10.27
N LEU A 82 3.26 10.68 9.43
CA LEU A 82 2.80 9.92 8.27
C LEU A 82 1.63 8.96 8.58
N VAL A 83 1.73 8.23 9.69
CA VAL A 83 0.70 7.25 10.08
C VAL A 83 -0.63 7.94 10.41
N GLU A 84 -0.59 9.07 11.11
CA GLU A 84 -1.79 9.84 11.46
C GLU A 84 -2.37 10.55 10.24
N GLU A 85 -1.52 11.05 9.34
CA GLU A 85 -1.95 11.61 8.05
C GLU A 85 -2.68 10.56 7.20
N ILE A 86 -2.17 9.34 7.11
CA ILE A 86 -2.82 8.25 6.39
C ILE A 86 -4.15 7.83 7.09
N LYS A 87 -4.17 7.74 8.42
CA LYS A 87 -5.41 7.44 9.18
C LYS A 87 -6.48 8.50 8.96
N SER A 88 -6.08 9.77 8.78
CA SER A 88 -7.01 10.87 8.51
C SER A 88 -7.79 10.73 7.19
N LEU A 89 -7.29 9.90 6.25
CA LEU A 89 -8.02 9.56 5.02
C LEU A 89 -9.31 8.77 5.28
N ASN A 90 -9.50 8.26 6.49
CA ASN A 90 -10.68 7.48 6.89
C ASN A 90 -10.92 6.25 5.98
N LYS A 91 -9.84 5.61 5.54
CA LYS A 91 -9.83 4.39 4.71
C LYS A 91 -9.29 3.20 5.51
N ILE A 92 -9.62 1.99 5.07
CA ILE A 92 -9.05 0.76 5.64
C ILE A 92 -7.75 0.46 4.91
N VAL A 93 -6.62 0.54 5.60
CA VAL A 93 -5.33 0.12 5.02
C VAL A 93 -5.32 -1.39 4.92
N LYS A 94 -5.33 -1.91 3.69
CA LYS A 94 -5.41 -3.36 3.43
C LYS A 94 -4.03 -4.01 3.33
N ALA A 95 -3.08 -3.32 2.73
CA ALA A 95 -1.69 -3.75 2.66
C ALA A 95 -0.74 -2.56 2.49
N VAL A 96 0.53 -2.78 2.83
CA VAL A 96 1.64 -1.90 2.50
C VAL A 96 2.65 -2.74 1.72
N VAL A 97 3.07 -2.25 0.56
CA VAL A 97 3.96 -2.97 -0.36
C VAL A 97 5.15 -2.07 -0.74
N PRO A 98 6.40 -2.53 -0.59
CA PRO A 98 7.55 -1.81 -1.14
C PRO A 98 7.58 -1.95 -2.66
N GLY A 99 7.64 -0.82 -3.37
CA GLY A 99 7.77 -0.75 -4.83
C GLY A 99 9.20 -0.97 -5.32
N CYS A 100 10.19 -0.65 -4.51
CA CYS A 100 11.59 -0.92 -4.78
C CYS A 100 12.39 -1.12 -3.49
N GLU A 101 13.69 -1.45 -3.62
CA GLU A 101 14.57 -1.73 -2.49
C GLU A 101 14.64 -0.57 -1.49
N SER A 102 14.61 0.68 -1.96
CA SER A 102 14.69 1.85 -1.07
C SER A 102 13.53 1.96 -0.10
N GLY A 103 12.37 1.41 -0.46
CA GLY A 103 11.13 1.49 0.31
C GLY A 103 10.94 0.37 1.32
N ILE A 104 11.81 -0.66 1.35
CA ILE A 104 11.59 -1.86 2.19
C ILE A 104 11.47 -1.51 3.67
N ASP A 105 12.41 -0.72 4.22
CA ASP A 105 12.45 -0.46 5.66
C ASP A 105 11.23 0.35 6.12
N LEU A 106 10.84 1.35 5.31
CA LEU A 106 9.66 2.15 5.57
C LEU A 106 8.37 1.33 5.40
N ALA A 107 8.30 0.46 4.40
CA ALA A 107 7.16 -0.44 4.21
C ALA A 107 6.97 -1.35 5.42
N GLU A 108 8.03 -1.97 5.93
CA GLU A 108 7.95 -2.83 7.12
C GLU A 108 7.57 -2.06 8.38
N LYS A 109 8.10 -0.85 8.55
CA LYS A 109 7.69 0.06 9.64
C LYS A 109 6.18 0.31 9.58
N LEU A 110 5.66 0.70 8.41
CA LEU A 110 4.24 0.95 8.21
C LEU A 110 3.39 -0.31 8.39
N GLN A 111 3.85 -1.48 7.92
CA GLN A 111 3.17 -2.75 8.15
C GLN A 111 3.02 -3.02 9.65
N ARG A 112 4.06 -2.77 10.45
CA ARG A 112 3.99 -2.88 11.91
C ARG A 112 3.02 -1.86 12.50
N ASP A 113 3.11 -0.60 12.10
CA ASP A 113 2.31 0.50 12.66
C ASP A 113 0.81 0.36 12.34
N PHE A 114 0.47 -0.25 11.19
CA PHE A 114 -0.90 -0.62 10.80
C PHE A 114 -1.31 -2.04 11.22
N ASN A 115 -0.46 -2.77 11.95
CA ASN A 115 -0.69 -4.16 12.37
C ASN A 115 -1.08 -5.11 11.21
N LEU A 116 -0.37 -4.99 10.09
CA LEU A 116 -0.57 -5.77 8.87
C LEU A 116 0.34 -7.00 8.82
N PRO A 117 0.00 -8.01 7.98
CA PRO A 117 0.91 -9.09 7.66
C PRO A 117 2.25 -8.53 7.14
N ARG A 118 3.35 -9.04 7.70
CA ARG A 118 4.71 -8.70 7.32
C ARG A 118 5.59 -9.94 7.34
N ASN A 119 6.73 -9.87 6.65
CA ASN A 119 7.76 -10.87 6.82
C ASN A 119 8.26 -10.85 8.27
N LYS A 120 8.32 -12.01 8.91
CA LYS A 120 8.83 -12.17 10.28
C LYS A 120 10.36 -12.24 10.35
N LEU A 121 11.02 -12.24 9.19
CA LEU A 121 12.48 -12.23 9.12
C LEU A 121 12.95 -10.87 9.61
N ASP A 122 13.75 -10.88 10.67
CA ASP A 122 14.41 -9.66 11.14
C ASP A 122 15.28 -9.12 10.00
N PRO A 123 14.96 -7.94 9.44
CA PRO A 123 15.63 -7.40 8.26
C PRO A 123 17.04 -6.93 8.59
N SER A 124 17.44 -6.96 9.87
CA SER A 124 18.69 -6.45 10.38
C SER A 124 19.86 -6.89 9.49
N HIS A 125 20.27 -5.96 8.64
CA HIS A 125 21.37 -5.99 7.66
C HIS A 125 21.36 -7.07 6.57
N SER A 126 20.65 -8.18 6.70
CA SER A 126 20.84 -9.33 5.81
C SER A 126 20.24 -9.21 4.42
N THR A 127 19.27 -8.34 4.17
CA THR A 127 18.55 -8.29 2.87
C THR A 127 19.14 -7.28 1.88
N ARG A 128 19.99 -6.37 2.34
CA ARG A 128 20.63 -5.34 1.48
C ARG A 128 22.15 -5.50 1.37
N HIS A 129 22.79 -6.03 2.40
CA HIS A 129 24.23 -6.27 2.36
C HIS A 129 24.52 -7.65 1.80
N LYS A 130 25.18 -7.67 0.63
CA LYS A 130 25.62 -8.91 -0.02
C LYS A 130 26.39 -9.83 0.91
N PHE A 131 27.25 -9.29 1.78
CA PHE A 131 27.96 -10.08 2.78
C PHE A 131 27.00 -10.86 3.70
N TYR A 132 26.06 -10.17 4.35
CA TYR A 132 25.12 -10.81 5.26
C TYR A 132 24.09 -11.70 4.53
N MET A 133 23.77 -11.41 3.27
CA MET A 133 23.01 -12.33 2.42
C MET A 133 23.76 -13.66 2.25
N GLN A 134 25.05 -13.61 1.89
CA GLN A 134 25.87 -14.82 1.73
C GLN A 134 26.02 -15.57 3.07
N GLU A 135 26.21 -14.88 4.17
CA GLU A 135 26.30 -15.54 5.48
C GLU A 135 25.00 -16.23 5.88
N ARG A 136 23.83 -15.65 5.57
CA ARG A 136 22.53 -16.35 5.80
C ARG A 136 22.36 -17.57 4.90
N LEU A 137 22.78 -17.49 3.64
CA LEU A 137 22.79 -18.66 2.74
C LEU A 137 23.72 -19.76 3.27
N ARG A 138 24.92 -19.40 3.76
CA ARG A 138 25.88 -20.32 4.37
C ARG A 138 25.29 -21.02 5.59
N GLN A 139 24.65 -20.26 6.49
CA GLN A 139 23.99 -20.80 7.68
C GLN A 139 22.84 -21.75 7.34
N ALA A 140 22.15 -21.52 6.22
CA ALA A 140 21.09 -22.39 5.72
C ALA A 140 21.60 -23.60 4.92
N GLY A 141 22.92 -23.77 4.75
CA GLY A 141 23.51 -24.85 3.95
C GLY A 141 23.28 -24.70 2.44
N LEU A 142 22.95 -23.49 1.96
CA LEU A 142 22.74 -23.21 0.56
C LEU A 142 24.06 -22.79 -0.12
N PRO A 143 24.20 -22.98 -1.44
CA PRO A 143 25.37 -22.52 -2.18
C PRO A 143 25.61 -21.01 -2.01
N THR A 144 26.85 -20.63 -1.72
CA THR A 144 27.29 -19.24 -1.57
C THR A 144 28.42 -18.91 -2.54
N ILE A 145 28.51 -17.65 -2.95
CA ILE A 145 29.72 -17.12 -3.58
C ILE A 145 30.69 -16.68 -2.48
N ASN A 146 31.94 -17.14 -2.56
CA ASN A 146 33.01 -16.74 -1.65
C ASN A 146 33.54 -15.34 -2.00
#